data_AF-A0A822FYR9-F1
#
_entry.id   AF-A0A822FYR9-F1
#
_cell.length_a   1.000
_cell.length_b   1.000
_cell.length_c   1.000
_cell.angle_alpha   90.00
_cell.angle_beta   90.00
_cell.angle_gamma   90.00
#
_symmetry.space_group_name_H-M   'P 1'
#
loop_
_entity.id
_entity.type
_entity.pdbx_description
1 polymer ?
#
loop_
_entity_poly.entity_id
_entity_poly.type
_entity_poly.pdbx_seq_one_letter_code
_entity_poly.pdbx_strand_id
1 'polypeptide(L)'
;KSGASNYVPLNRCVWSDCNVSNIIPTIQNYSIDCCKLEVPLNYAKPNETKIIISMARLKPFSQQNATNNTLFILTGGPGESGWTFLEYASVLFPPTYGITIILPDHRGIGLSTSLSCDDYGSQNITIDCISYLTSKWGIEGLNQFSVTAAAHDLSVQIRYYQSIVSGRVSVYSLSYGTMWLDRFLQIYPNLVQSAIMDSVINPQLFSSSRYDLWTSSVASKFLGYCQFQSECNQYFPVDEPPQIMLSKILIELSENNQRCVNNYFSQYHLTDEKLRSLFRNMMSSSTSYYDRTVIPAVIFRLNRCNQEDVTVLKFFIETTIGTKGNTDTNSSTIPSLFGSAVLGYNIIQSELWLGKDEDAVNEATILAWHAS
;
A
#
# COMPACT_ATOMS: atom_id res chain seq x y z
N LYS A 1 21.85 4.15 -24.17
CA LYS A 1 22.48 4.00 -22.83
C LYS A 1 23.44 5.17 -22.58
N SER A 2 22.96 6.30 -22.03
CA SER A 2 23.79 7.37 -21.41
C SER A 2 22.99 8.57 -20.86
N GLY A 3 21.69 8.72 -21.14
CA GLY A 3 20.93 9.91 -20.72
C GLY A 3 20.29 9.87 -19.33
N ALA A 4 19.74 8.72 -18.90
CA ALA A 4 18.86 8.66 -17.72
C ALA A 4 19.58 8.61 -16.36
N SER A 5 20.78 8.04 -16.28
CA SER A 5 21.40 7.67 -14.99
C SER A 5 21.97 8.83 -14.17
N ASN A 6 22.14 10.01 -14.77
CA ASN A 6 22.85 11.14 -14.15
C ASN A 6 22.09 12.47 -14.26
N TYR A 7 20.76 12.45 -14.35
CA TYR A 7 20.00 13.70 -14.33
C TYR A 7 20.30 14.49 -13.05
N VAL A 8 20.60 15.78 -13.22
CA VAL A 8 20.79 16.73 -12.12
C VAL A 8 19.75 17.84 -12.29
N PRO A 9 18.86 18.05 -11.31
CA PRO A 9 17.90 19.15 -11.35
C PRO A 9 18.61 20.50 -11.50
N LEU A 10 18.05 21.39 -12.32
CA LEU A 10 18.60 22.74 -12.54
C LEU A 10 18.59 23.56 -11.24
N ASN A 11 17.51 23.44 -10.48
CA ASN A 11 17.37 24.10 -9.19
C ASN A 11 17.72 23.13 -8.07
N ARG A 12 18.52 23.61 -7.10
CA ARG A 12 18.71 22.90 -5.84
C ARG A 12 17.42 22.91 -5.06
N CYS A 13 17.17 21.83 -4.34
CA CYS A 13 16.04 21.81 -3.43
C CYS A 13 16.24 22.81 -2.28
N VAL A 14 15.15 23.47 -1.91
CA VAL A 14 15.07 24.34 -0.73
C VAL A 14 14.21 23.63 0.30
N TRP A 15 14.76 23.42 1.49
CA TRP A 15 14.02 22.84 2.61
C TRP A 15 13.19 23.92 3.29
N SER A 16 11.88 23.73 3.35
CA SER A 16 10.93 24.69 3.94
C SER A 16 9.83 23.98 4.71
N ASP A 17 8.94 24.75 5.34
CA ASP A 17 7.67 24.21 5.84
C ASP A 17 6.96 23.44 4.71
N CYS A 18 6.40 22.28 5.06
CA CYS A 18 5.64 21.42 4.18
C CYS A 18 4.24 21.98 3.86
N ASN A 19 3.74 22.92 4.67
CA ASN A 19 2.38 23.48 4.62
C ASN A 19 1.28 22.41 4.73
N VAL A 20 1.50 21.40 5.59
CA VAL A 20 0.54 20.29 5.86
C VAL A 20 0.23 20.13 7.36
N SER A 21 0.62 21.08 8.19
CA SER A 21 0.51 21.01 9.67
C SER A 21 -0.93 20.90 10.18
N ASN A 22 -1.91 21.28 9.37
CA ASN A 22 -3.35 21.12 9.65
C ASN A 22 -3.89 19.72 9.32
N ILE A 23 -3.08 18.85 8.74
CA ILE A 23 -3.48 17.53 8.21
C ILE A 23 -2.69 16.41 8.90
N ILE A 24 -1.44 16.66 9.24
CA ILE A 24 -0.57 15.69 9.91
C ILE A 24 -0.55 15.90 11.43
N PRO A 25 -0.42 14.83 12.23
CA PRO A 25 -0.21 14.94 13.66
C PRO A 25 1.16 15.57 13.96
N THR A 26 1.25 16.25 15.11
CA THR A 26 2.55 16.70 15.62
C THR A 26 3.33 15.49 16.12
N ILE A 27 4.48 15.22 15.51
CA ILE A 27 5.38 14.16 15.96
C ILE A 27 6.31 14.72 17.04
N GLN A 28 6.17 14.24 18.27
CA GLN A 28 7.02 14.67 19.38
C GLN A 28 8.49 14.41 19.06
N ASN A 29 9.35 15.36 19.45
CA ASN A 29 10.80 15.27 19.31
C ASN A 29 11.36 15.29 17.87
N TYR A 30 10.54 15.59 16.86
CA TYR A 30 10.98 15.78 15.48
C TYR A 30 10.59 17.15 14.93
N SER A 31 11.49 17.77 14.14
CA SER A 31 11.12 18.80 13.16
C SER A 31 10.84 18.15 11.81
N ILE A 32 9.83 18.64 11.10
CA ILE A 32 9.50 18.20 9.74
C ILE A 32 9.70 19.36 8.78
N ASP A 33 10.53 19.17 7.75
CA ASP A 33 10.65 20.08 6.61
C ASP A 33 10.55 19.32 5.29
N CYS A 34 10.15 20.01 4.23
CA CYS A 34 9.92 19.41 2.92
C CYS A 34 10.78 20.04 1.85
N CYS A 35 10.98 19.24 0.82
CA CYS A 35 11.80 19.54 -0.32
C CYS A 35 11.05 19.16 -1.59
N LYS A 36 11.18 19.97 -2.64
CA LYS A 36 10.65 19.68 -3.97
C LYS A 36 11.78 19.78 -5.00
N LEU A 37 11.80 18.84 -5.94
CA LEU A 37 12.76 18.78 -7.04
C LEU A 37 12.01 18.64 -8.36
N GLU A 38 12.50 19.33 -9.38
CA GLU A 38 11.98 19.20 -10.74
C GLU A 38 12.76 18.13 -11.51
N VAL A 39 12.04 17.14 -12.02
CA VAL A 39 12.58 15.99 -12.76
C VAL A 39 11.83 15.82 -14.08
N PRO A 40 12.42 15.18 -15.10
CA PRO A 40 11.67 14.87 -16.31
C PRO A 40 10.57 13.85 -16.02
N LEU A 41 9.43 14.03 -16.68
CA LEU A 41 8.38 13.00 -16.72
C LEU A 41 8.98 11.71 -17.30
N ASN A 42 9.64 11.82 -18.46
CA ASN A 42 10.34 10.73 -19.12
C ASN A 42 11.86 10.94 -19.10
N TYR A 43 12.60 10.10 -18.39
CA TYR A 43 14.06 10.21 -18.29
C TYR A 43 14.82 9.92 -19.59
N ALA A 44 14.18 9.30 -20.59
CA ALA A 44 14.72 9.18 -21.94
C ALA A 44 14.57 10.47 -22.76
N LYS A 45 13.67 11.37 -22.34
CA LYS A 45 13.40 12.67 -22.96
C LYS A 45 13.59 13.80 -21.93
N PRO A 46 14.81 14.01 -21.40
CA PRO A 46 15.05 14.83 -20.20
C PRO A 46 14.81 16.32 -20.40
N ASN A 47 14.62 16.81 -21.62
CA ASN A 47 14.36 18.22 -21.93
C ASN A 47 12.89 18.52 -22.22
N GLU A 48 12.02 17.51 -22.15
CA GLU A 48 10.58 17.67 -22.38
C GLU A 48 9.84 17.93 -21.05
N THR A 49 8.58 17.48 -20.96
CA THR A 49 7.69 17.66 -19.81
C THR A 49 8.40 17.34 -18.50
N LYS A 50 8.28 18.28 -17.55
CA LYS A 50 8.79 18.17 -16.20
C LYS A 50 7.66 17.92 -15.21
N ILE A 51 8.00 17.22 -14.14
CA ILE A 51 7.14 17.04 -12.98
C ILE A 51 7.91 17.39 -11.71
N ILE A 52 7.18 17.64 -10.64
CA ILE A 52 7.72 17.86 -9.33
C ILE A 52 7.63 16.57 -8.53
N ILE A 53 8.73 16.20 -7.88
CA ILE A 53 8.77 15.16 -6.86
C ILE A 53 9.08 15.78 -5.50
N SER A 54 8.50 15.23 -4.43
CA SER A 54 8.70 15.72 -3.08
C SER A 54 9.27 14.68 -2.14
N MET A 55 9.97 15.14 -1.11
CA MET A 55 10.36 14.34 0.04
C MET A 55 10.23 15.16 1.32
N ALA A 56 9.68 14.52 2.35
CA ALA A 56 9.62 15.06 3.70
C ALA A 56 10.82 14.57 4.51
N ARG A 57 11.32 15.39 5.43
CA ARG A 57 12.45 15.06 6.28
C ARG A 57 12.10 15.27 7.74
N LEU A 58 12.25 14.19 8.51
CA LEU A 58 12.09 14.19 9.95
C LEU A 58 13.48 14.25 10.57
N LYS A 59 13.78 15.34 11.28
CA LYS A 59 15.02 15.48 12.04
C LYS A 59 14.74 15.41 13.54
N PRO A 60 15.48 14.61 14.31
CA PRO A 60 15.35 14.61 15.76
C PRO A 60 15.76 15.97 16.35
N PHE A 61 15.02 16.49 17.33
CA PHE A 61 15.37 17.75 18.02
C PHE A 61 16.65 17.62 18.84
N SER A 62 16.88 16.47 19.47
CA SER A 62 18.08 16.25 20.28
C SER A 62 19.29 16.01 19.39
N GLN A 63 20.26 16.92 19.48
CA GLN A 63 21.55 16.77 18.81
C GLN A 63 22.57 15.95 19.62
N GLN A 64 22.27 15.57 20.86
CA GLN A 64 23.22 14.84 21.72
C GLN A 64 23.70 13.51 21.11
N ASN A 65 22.86 12.87 20.29
CA ASN A 65 23.20 11.66 19.54
C ASN A 65 23.08 11.87 18.02
N ALA A 66 22.98 13.11 17.53
CA ALA A 66 22.74 13.36 16.11
C ALA A 66 23.88 12.76 15.27
N THR A 67 23.52 11.77 14.48
CA THR A 67 24.39 11.25 13.43
C THR A 67 24.12 12.03 12.15
N ASN A 68 25.11 12.15 11.28
CA ASN A 68 24.86 12.59 9.91
C ASN A 68 24.19 11.49 9.06
N ASN A 69 23.83 10.35 9.67
CA ASN A 69 23.23 9.23 8.95
C ASN A 69 21.77 9.51 8.63
N THR A 70 21.31 8.93 7.53
CA THR A 70 19.97 9.15 7.02
C THR A 70 19.37 7.86 6.50
N LEU A 71 18.08 7.67 6.81
CA LEU A 71 17.27 6.56 6.36
C LEU A 71 16.18 7.08 5.43
N PHE A 72 16.23 6.70 4.15
CA PHE A 72 15.11 6.85 3.24
C PHE A 72 14.14 5.69 3.49
N ILE A 73 12.85 5.97 3.58
CA ILE A 73 11.81 4.95 3.78
C ILE A 73 10.89 4.94 2.58
N LEU A 74 10.91 3.85 1.81
CA LEU A 74 10.00 3.64 0.68
C LEU A 74 8.75 2.90 1.17
N THR A 75 7.59 3.56 1.08
CA THR A 75 6.30 3.02 1.53
C THR A 75 5.67 2.06 0.53
N GLY A 76 4.64 1.37 1.00
CA GLY A 76 3.91 0.33 0.30
C GLY A 76 2.77 0.85 -0.58
N GLY A 77 1.70 0.06 -0.68
CA GLY A 77 0.59 0.26 -1.62
C GLY A 77 0.62 -0.77 -2.75
N PRO A 78 0.89 -0.39 -4.02
CA PRO A 78 1.29 0.93 -4.52
C PRO A 78 0.21 2.01 -4.36
N GLY A 79 0.60 3.27 -4.53
CA GLY A 79 -0.32 4.41 -4.37
C GLY A 79 -0.47 4.86 -2.92
N GLU A 80 0.45 4.50 -2.03
CA GLU A 80 0.62 5.16 -0.74
C GLU A 80 1.75 6.20 -0.83
N SER A 81 1.58 7.32 -0.12
CA SER A 81 2.60 8.36 0.00
C SER A 81 3.64 7.98 1.05
N GLY A 82 4.83 8.60 1.03
CA GLY A 82 5.78 8.50 2.14
C GLY A 82 5.21 8.97 3.47
N TRP A 83 4.23 9.89 3.45
CA TRP A 83 3.57 10.46 4.62
C TRP A 83 2.77 9.43 5.43
N THR A 84 2.33 8.32 4.83
CA THR A 84 1.62 7.25 5.57
C THR A 84 2.50 6.60 6.64
N PHE A 85 3.83 6.69 6.47
CA PHE A 85 4.79 6.14 7.42
C PHE A 85 5.20 7.12 8.52
N LEU A 86 4.64 8.33 8.56
CA LEU A 86 5.12 9.39 9.46
C LEU A 86 5.10 8.96 10.93
N GLU A 87 3.98 8.43 11.42
CA GLU A 87 3.86 7.96 12.80
C GLU A 87 4.72 6.71 13.05
N TYR A 88 4.66 5.72 12.15
CA TYR A 88 5.45 4.48 12.25
C TYR A 88 6.95 4.76 12.28
N ALA A 89 7.43 5.71 11.47
CA ALA A 89 8.82 6.14 11.45
C ALA A 89 9.28 6.61 12.83
N SER A 90 8.45 7.42 13.52
CA SER A 90 8.77 7.96 14.84
C SER A 90 8.82 6.90 15.94
N VAL A 91 8.05 5.81 15.80
CA VAL A 91 8.01 4.70 16.75
C VAL A 91 9.14 3.71 16.50
N LEU A 92 9.36 3.32 15.24
CA LEU A 92 10.36 2.31 14.86
C LEU A 92 11.79 2.86 14.93
N PHE A 93 11.96 4.16 14.66
CA PHE A 93 13.25 4.81 14.61
C PHE A 93 13.28 6.01 15.55
N PRO A 94 13.18 5.82 16.88
CA PRO A 94 13.05 6.90 17.84
C PRO A 94 14.21 7.91 17.77
N PRO A 95 13.99 9.17 18.24
CA PRO A 95 14.98 10.24 18.15
C PRO A 95 16.32 9.91 18.80
N THR A 96 16.32 9.01 19.78
CA THR A 96 17.52 8.54 20.50
C THR A 96 18.54 7.86 19.59
N TYR A 97 18.11 7.33 18.44
CA TYR A 97 19.00 6.79 17.40
C TYR A 97 19.76 7.88 16.64
N GLY A 98 19.29 9.13 16.68
CA GLY A 98 19.95 10.26 16.04
C GLY A 98 20.02 10.17 14.52
N ILE A 99 19.13 9.40 13.89
CA ILE A 99 19.06 9.23 12.44
C ILE A 99 18.04 10.23 11.88
N THR A 100 18.39 10.90 10.78
CA THR A 100 17.42 11.69 10.01
C THR A 100 16.63 10.75 9.10
N ILE A 101 15.30 10.92 9.03
CA ILE A 101 14.45 10.08 8.18
C ILE A 101 13.97 10.92 7.00
N ILE A 102 14.02 10.34 5.80
CA ILE A 102 13.47 10.93 4.58
C ILE A 102 12.31 10.05 4.11
N LEU A 103 11.15 10.66 3.94
CA LEU A 103 9.92 10.06 3.42
C LEU A 103 9.68 10.61 2.01
N PRO A 104 10.23 9.97 0.96
CA PRO A 104 9.96 10.37 -0.41
C PRO A 104 8.53 10.04 -0.81
N ASP A 105 7.89 10.94 -1.54
CA ASP A 105 6.68 10.62 -2.29
C ASP A 105 7.05 9.93 -3.60
N HIS A 106 6.30 8.90 -3.96
CA HIS A 106 6.33 8.39 -5.33
C HIS A 106 5.83 9.49 -6.28
N ARG A 107 6.31 9.51 -7.53
CA ARG A 107 5.69 10.36 -8.56
C ARG A 107 4.21 10.03 -8.70
N GLY A 108 3.34 11.04 -8.82
CA GLY A 108 1.89 10.85 -8.93
C GLY A 108 1.12 10.95 -7.61
N ILE A 109 1.76 11.15 -6.46
CA ILE A 109 1.09 11.17 -5.15
C ILE A 109 1.72 12.16 -4.15
N GLY A 110 0.99 12.49 -3.08
CA GLY A 110 1.50 13.28 -1.97
C GLY A 110 1.70 14.74 -2.38
N LEU A 111 2.88 15.28 -2.08
CA LEU A 111 3.29 16.63 -2.45
C LEU A 111 4.02 16.69 -3.81
N SER A 112 4.20 15.53 -4.47
CA SER A 112 4.63 15.44 -5.87
C SER A 112 3.51 15.84 -6.83
N THR A 113 3.82 16.02 -8.12
CA THR A 113 2.81 16.22 -9.16
C THR A 113 1.83 15.04 -9.15
N SER A 114 0.56 15.33 -8.86
CA SER A 114 -0.50 14.34 -8.66
C SER A 114 -0.94 13.70 -9.97
N LEU A 115 -1.18 12.38 -9.91
CA LEU A 115 -1.94 11.65 -10.92
C LEU A 115 -3.40 11.57 -10.43
N SER A 116 -4.26 12.41 -11.00
CA SER A 116 -5.67 12.55 -10.59
C SER A 116 -6.62 12.65 -11.79
N CYS A 117 -7.88 12.35 -11.54
CA CYS A 117 -8.96 12.35 -12.53
C CYS A 117 -9.45 13.74 -12.92
N ASP A 118 -8.99 14.79 -12.24
CA ASP A 118 -9.25 16.19 -12.53
C ASP A 118 -8.14 17.10 -11.95
N ASP A 119 -8.26 18.41 -12.14
CA ASP A 119 -7.34 19.41 -11.59
C ASP A 119 -7.54 19.67 -10.09
N TYR A 120 -8.57 19.08 -9.48
CA TYR A 120 -8.90 19.23 -8.06
C TYR A 120 -8.40 18.06 -7.20
N GLY A 121 -7.80 17.04 -7.82
CA GLY A 121 -7.18 15.91 -7.14
C GLY A 121 -8.09 14.69 -6.97
N SER A 122 -9.21 14.60 -7.69
CA SER A 122 -10.12 13.46 -7.61
C SER A 122 -9.42 12.13 -7.88
N GLN A 123 -9.73 11.14 -7.04
CA GLN A 123 -9.21 9.77 -7.11
C GLN A 123 -10.28 8.76 -7.55
N ASN A 124 -11.45 9.24 -8.00
CA ASN A 124 -12.56 8.39 -8.39
C ASN A 124 -12.40 7.90 -9.84
N ILE A 125 -12.05 6.63 -10.01
CA ILE A 125 -11.76 6.05 -11.33
C ILE A 125 -13.06 5.73 -12.06
N THR A 126 -13.40 6.58 -13.03
CA THR A 126 -14.53 6.41 -13.97
C THR A 126 -14.04 6.42 -15.42
N ILE A 127 -14.94 6.18 -16.38
CA ILE A 127 -14.61 6.32 -17.81
C ILE A 127 -14.14 7.76 -18.15
N ASP A 128 -14.75 8.76 -17.51
CA ASP A 128 -14.35 10.16 -17.67
C ASP A 128 -12.95 10.41 -17.09
N CYS A 129 -12.61 9.78 -15.96
CA CYS A 129 -11.26 9.83 -15.41
C CYS A 129 -10.22 9.29 -16.41
N ILE A 130 -10.49 8.13 -17.03
CA ILE A 130 -9.58 7.54 -18.03
C ILE A 130 -9.40 8.49 -19.22
N SER A 131 -10.50 9.10 -19.68
CA SER A 131 -10.47 10.07 -20.79
C SER A 131 -9.65 11.32 -20.43
N TYR A 132 -9.84 11.85 -19.22
CA TYR A 132 -9.10 12.99 -18.71
C TYR A 132 -7.59 12.68 -18.61
N LEU A 133 -7.23 11.56 -17.98
CA LEU A 133 -5.85 11.12 -17.81
C LEU A 133 -5.15 10.92 -19.15
N THR A 134 -5.84 10.29 -20.12
CA THR A 134 -5.32 10.07 -21.47
C THR A 134 -5.13 11.40 -22.20
N SER A 135 -6.06 12.35 -22.05
CA SER A 135 -5.93 13.68 -22.66
C SER A 135 -4.79 14.50 -22.04
N LYS A 136 -4.61 14.43 -20.72
CA LYS A 136 -3.62 15.23 -19.98
C LYS A 136 -2.19 14.71 -20.15
N TRP A 137 -2.01 13.40 -20.09
CA TRP A 137 -0.67 12.77 -20.03
C TRP A 137 -0.31 12.02 -21.31
N GLY A 138 -1.30 11.61 -22.10
CA GLY A 138 -1.10 10.62 -23.16
C GLY A 138 -0.69 9.25 -22.60
N ILE A 139 -0.75 8.22 -23.44
CA ILE A 139 -0.35 6.86 -23.04
C ILE A 139 1.14 6.82 -22.67
N GLU A 140 2.01 7.50 -23.44
CA GLU A 140 3.44 7.57 -23.14
C GLU A 140 3.74 8.20 -21.77
N GLY A 141 3.00 9.25 -21.40
CA GLY A 141 3.17 9.93 -20.12
C GLY A 141 2.63 9.10 -18.94
N LEU A 142 1.49 8.43 -19.11
CA LEU A 142 0.94 7.51 -18.11
C LEU A 142 1.91 6.37 -17.78
N ASN A 143 2.61 5.85 -18.78
CA ASN A 143 3.66 4.83 -18.60
C ASN A 143 4.86 5.32 -17.77
N GLN A 144 5.01 6.63 -17.57
CA GLN A 144 6.07 7.20 -16.72
C GLN A 144 5.69 7.31 -15.26
N PHE A 145 4.45 7.01 -14.86
CA PHE A 145 4.07 6.85 -13.45
C PHE A 145 4.28 5.39 -13.01
N SER A 146 5.54 4.94 -13.14
CA SER A 146 5.99 3.56 -12.97
C SER A 146 7.15 3.43 -11.97
N VAL A 147 7.43 2.21 -11.53
CA VAL A 147 8.49 1.90 -10.57
C VAL A 147 9.88 2.25 -11.11
N THR A 148 10.11 2.08 -12.41
CA THR A 148 11.40 2.40 -13.06
C THR A 148 11.66 3.89 -13.05
N ALA A 149 10.65 4.68 -13.40
CA ALA A 149 10.80 6.11 -13.43
C ALA A 149 10.92 6.69 -12.00
N ALA A 150 10.23 6.10 -11.02
CA ALA A 150 10.41 6.44 -9.61
C ALA A 150 11.78 6.02 -9.05
N ALA A 151 12.41 4.94 -9.55
CA ALA A 151 13.77 4.59 -9.21
C ALA A 151 14.79 5.66 -9.67
N HIS A 152 14.57 6.27 -10.84
CA HIS A 152 15.36 7.42 -11.26
C HIS A 152 15.16 8.63 -10.32
N ASP A 153 13.93 8.92 -9.91
CA ASP A 153 13.62 9.99 -8.95
C ASP A 153 14.34 9.78 -7.62
N LEU A 154 14.30 8.56 -7.09
CA LEU A 154 15.00 8.20 -5.85
C LEU A 154 16.51 8.44 -5.97
N SER A 155 17.10 8.15 -7.13
CA SER A 155 18.53 8.43 -7.37
C SER A 155 18.84 9.93 -7.34
N VAL A 156 17.96 10.76 -7.90
CA VAL A 156 18.11 12.22 -7.90
C VAL A 156 18.02 12.75 -6.46
N GLN A 157 17.04 12.29 -5.68
CA GLN A 157 16.87 12.68 -4.29
C GLN A 157 18.04 12.26 -3.41
N ILE A 158 18.52 11.02 -3.53
CA ILE A 158 19.65 10.50 -2.76
C ILE A 158 20.94 11.25 -3.11
N ARG A 159 21.24 11.47 -4.40
CA ARG A 159 22.42 12.24 -4.83
C ARG A 159 22.39 13.68 -4.31
N TYR A 160 21.24 14.34 -4.39
CA TYR A 160 21.07 15.67 -3.81
C TYR A 160 21.36 15.64 -2.31
N TYR A 161 20.79 14.67 -1.59
CA TYR A 161 20.97 14.59 -0.15
C TYR A 161 22.44 14.32 0.23
N GLN A 162 23.10 13.37 -0.44
CA GLN A 162 24.54 13.09 -0.28
C GLN A 162 25.44 14.30 -0.60
N SER A 163 24.97 15.25 -1.42
CA SER A 163 25.72 16.48 -1.70
C SER A 163 25.70 17.50 -0.56
N ILE A 164 24.75 17.38 0.40
CA ILE A 164 24.56 18.31 1.50
C ILE A 164 24.79 17.70 2.89
N VAL A 165 24.98 16.38 2.98
CA VAL A 165 25.34 15.69 4.23
C VAL A 165 26.57 14.79 4.05
N SER A 166 27.32 14.58 5.12
CA SER A 166 28.53 13.73 5.11
C SER A 166 28.36 12.34 5.72
N GLY A 167 27.15 11.97 6.17
CA GLY A 167 26.91 10.68 6.80
C GLY A 167 26.37 9.61 5.84
N ARG A 168 26.10 8.42 6.40
CA ARG A 168 25.66 7.26 5.62
C ARG A 168 24.21 7.43 5.19
N VAL A 169 23.93 7.09 3.93
CA VAL A 169 22.55 7.02 3.41
C VAL A 169 22.16 5.55 3.23
N SER A 170 21.10 5.16 3.91
CA SER A 170 20.52 3.83 3.88
C SER A 170 19.07 3.90 3.40
N VAL A 171 18.54 2.80 2.86
CA VAL A 171 17.14 2.72 2.43
C VAL A 171 16.44 1.57 3.15
N TYR A 172 15.32 1.86 3.78
CA TYR A 172 14.35 0.88 4.24
C TYR A 172 13.17 0.88 3.28
N SER A 173 12.59 -0.28 3.02
CA SER A 173 11.44 -0.41 2.14
C SER A 173 10.46 -1.43 2.67
N LEU A 174 9.17 -1.17 2.47
CA LEU A 174 8.07 -2.01 2.93
C LEU A 174 7.10 -2.31 1.78
N SER A 175 6.66 -3.57 1.65
CA SER A 175 5.61 -3.97 0.71
C SER A 175 5.96 -3.56 -0.74
N TYR A 176 5.12 -2.80 -1.46
CA TYR A 176 5.45 -2.24 -2.79
C TYR A 176 6.79 -1.50 -2.84
N GLY A 177 7.17 -0.81 -1.76
CA GLY A 177 8.46 -0.15 -1.65
C GLY A 177 9.64 -1.10 -1.86
N THR A 178 9.49 -2.40 -1.60
CA THR A 178 10.55 -3.40 -1.86
C THR A 178 10.79 -3.64 -3.34
N MET A 179 9.73 -3.60 -4.17
CA MET A 179 9.85 -3.63 -5.62
C MET A 179 10.50 -2.34 -6.14
N TRP A 180 10.14 -1.19 -5.53
CA TRP A 180 10.78 0.08 -5.83
C TRP A 180 12.28 0.06 -5.50
N LEU A 181 12.66 -0.44 -4.33
CA LEU A 181 14.07 -0.57 -3.94
C LEU A 181 14.81 -1.59 -4.81
N ASP A 182 14.20 -2.73 -5.13
CA ASP A 182 14.79 -3.73 -6.02
C ASP A 182 15.11 -3.13 -7.40
N ARG A 183 14.12 -2.44 -8.00
CA ARG A 183 14.32 -1.75 -9.26
C ARG A 183 15.40 -0.68 -9.17
N PHE A 184 15.42 0.09 -8.08
CA PHE A 184 16.46 1.09 -7.84
C PHE A 184 17.86 0.47 -7.77
N LEU A 185 18.04 -0.64 -7.06
CA LEU A 185 19.33 -1.31 -6.92
C LEU A 185 19.79 -1.98 -8.22
N GLN A 186 18.87 -2.42 -9.09
CA GLN A 186 19.22 -2.90 -10.44
C GLN A 186 19.86 -1.79 -11.30
N ILE A 187 19.41 -0.53 -11.13
CA ILE A 187 19.89 0.61 -11.92
C ILE A 187 21.07 1.31 -11.23
N TYR A 188 21.06 1.41 -9.91
CA TYR A 188 21.97 2.20 -9.07
C TYR A 188 22.58 1.38 -7.91
N PRO A 189 23.26 0.26 -8.17
CA PRO A 189 23.65 -0.73 -7.16
C PRO A 189 24.58 -0.19 -6.05
N ASN A 190 25.32 0.89 -6.35
CA ASN A 190 26.35 1.43 -5.45
C ASN A 190 25.98 2.80 -4.85
N LEU A 191 24.75 3.28 -5.03
CA LEU A 191 24.39 4.63 -4.62
C LEU A 191 24.09 4.74 -3.11
N VAL A 192 23.78 3.64 -2.44
CA VAL A 192 23.40 3.60 -1.01
C VAL A 192 24.29 2.64 -0.24
N GLN A 193 24.49 2.94 1.05
CA GLN A 193 25.38 2.17 1.92
C GLN A 193 24.76 0.84 2.38
N SER A 194 23.45 0.83 2.60
CA SER A 194 22.69 -0.36 2.97
C SER A 194 21.24 -0.26 2.52
N ALA A 195 20.64 -1.42 2.29
CA ALA A 195 19.26 -1.59 1.84
C ALA A 195 18.58 -2.64 2.74
N ILE A 196 17.36 -2.35 3.17
CA ILE A 196 16.50 -3.25 3.97
C ILE A 196 15.16 -3.36 3.23
N MET A 197 14.72 -4.59 3.00
CA MET A 197 13.44 -4.89 2.37
C MET A 197 12.60 -5.74 3.33
N ASP A 198 11.47 -5.19 3.76
CA ASP A 198 10.49 -5.86 4.62
C ASP A 198 9.23 -6.19 3.81
N SER A 199 8.75 -7.44 3.94
CA SER A 199 7.59 -7.95 3.20
C SER A 199 7.80 -7.89 1.68
N VAL A 200 8.86 -8.58 1.24
CA VAL A 200 9.41 -8.51 -0.13
C VAL A 200 8.39 -8.94 -1.19
N ILE A 201 8.17 -8.07 -2.18
CA ILE A 201 7.51 -8.40 -3.43
C ILE A 201 8.55 -8.90 -4.42
N ASN A 202 8.44 -10.16 -4.81
CA ASN A 202 9.22 -10.71 -5.91
C ASN A 202 8.51 -10.38 -7.24
N PRO A 203 9.05 -9.49 -8.10
CA PRO A 203 8.38 -9.06 -9.33
C PRO A 203 8.24 -10.17 -10.38
N GLN A 204 8.89 -11.33 -10.20
CA GLN A 204 8.70 -12.49 -11.09
C GLN A 204 7.53 -13.37 -10.68
N LEU A 205 7.24 -13.45 -9.37
CA LEU A 205 6.25 -14.38 -8.81
C LEU A 205 4.98 -13.68 -8.33
N PHE A 206 5.10 -12.41 -7.95
CA PHE A 206 3.98 -11.64 -7.44
C PHE A 206 3.05 -11.24 -8.57
N SER A 207 1.76 -11.39 -8.31
CA SER A 207 0.72 -10.86 -9.17
C SER A 207 -0.45 -10.42 -8.31
N SER A 208 -0.93 -9.20 -8.53
CA SER A 208 -2.11 -8.66 -7.85
C SER A 208 -3.36 -9.49 -8.13
N SER A 209 -3.45 -10.15 -9.29
CA SER A 209 -4.58 -11.04 -9.62
C SER A 209 -4.59 -12.35 -8.81
N ARG A 210 -3.48 -12.71 -8.16
CA ARG A 210 -3.35 -13.90 -7.28
C ARG A 210 -3.31 -13.54 -5.79
N TYR A 211 -3.52 -12.27 -5.44
CA TYR A 211 -3.42 -11.80 -4.06
C TYR A 211 -4.40 -12.50 -3.11
N ASP A 212 -5.58 -12.86 -3.62
CA ASP A 212 -6.59 -13.64 -2.93
C ASP A 212 -6.10 -15.06 -2.59
N LEU A 213 -5.36 -15.72 -3.48
CA LEU A 213 -4.80 -17.06 -3.23
C LEU A 213 -3.82 -17.04 -2.05
N TRP A 214 -2.91 -16.06 -2.03
CA TRP A 214 -1.92 -15.91 -0.96
C TRP A 214 -2.58 -15.63 0.39
N THR A 215 -3.54 -14.71 0.43
CA THR A 215 -4.24 -14.33 1.66
C THR A 215 -5.19 -15.42 2.15
N SER A 216 -5.86 -16.15 1.23
CA SER A 216 -6.72 -17.28 1.55
C SER A 216 -5.93 -18.40 2.25
N SER A 217 -4.71 -18.70 1.81
CA SER A 217 -3.87 -19.72 2.45
C SER A 217 -3.59 -19.43 3.93
N VAL A 218 -3.38 -18.16 4.29
CA VAL A 218 -3.16 -17.72 5.67
C VAL A 218 -4.44 -17.88 6.50
N ALA A 219 -5.59 -17.47 5.97
CA ALA A 219 -6.89 -17.64 6.63
C ALA A 219 -7.22 -19.13 6.83
N SER A 220 -7.01 -19.97 5.82
CA SER A 220 -7.20 -21.42 5.92
C SER A 220 -6.29 -22.05 6.97
N LYS A 221 -5.01 -21.65 7.03
CA LYS A 221 -4.08 -22.12 8.06
C LYS A 221 -4.48 -21.67 9.46
N PHE A 222 -4.91 -20.42 9.61
CA PHE A 222 -5.40 -19.88 10.88
C PHE A 222 -6.58 -20.69 11.41
N LEU A 223 -7.60 -20.89 10.58
CA LEU A 223 -8.77 -21.72 10.92
C LEU A 223 -8.36 -23.18 11.20
N GLY A 224 -7.28 -23.65 10.59
CA GLY A 224 -6.75 -25.01 10.78
C GLY A 224 -6.13 -25.24 12.15
N TYR A 225 -5.75 -24.18 12.88
CA TYR A 225 -5.31 -24.33 14.27
C TYR A 225 -6.44 -24.74 15.21
N CYS A 226 -7.71 -24.55 14.81
CA CYS A 226 -8.86 -24.97 15.58
C CYS A 226 -8.78 -26.44 16.00
N GLN A 227 -8.29 -27.32 15.12
CA GLN A 227 -8.20 -28.76 15.40
C GLN A 227 -7.32 -29.10 16.61
N PHE A 228 -6.34 -28.25 16.93
CA PHE A 228 -5.38 -28.45 18.01
C PHE A 228 -5.80 -27.79 19.33
N GLN A 229 -6.97 -27.15 19.38
CA GLN A 229 -7.48 -26.45 20.55
C GLN A 229 -8.81 -27.06 20.97
N SER A 230 -8.88 -27.61 22.18
CA SER A 230 -10.11 -28.22 22.72
C SER A 230 -11.29 -27.25 22.74
N GLU A 231 -10.99 -25.97 22.99
CA GLU A 231 -11.96 -24.89 23.03
C GLU A 231 -12.63 -24.65 21.67
N CYS A 232 -11.95 -25.02 20.57
CA CYS A 232 -12.45 -24.83 19.22
C CYS A 232 -12.92 -26.16 18.60
N ASN A 233 -12.09 -27.21 18.61
CA ASN A 233 -12.36 -28.46 17.91
C ASN A 233 -13.64 -29.17 18.37
N GLN A 234 -14.08 -28.98 19.61
CA GLN A 234 -15.31 -29.59 20.12
C GLN A 234 -16.57 -29.12 19.39
N TYR A 235 -16.50 -27.99 18.68
CA TYR A 235 -17.63 -27.41 17.94
C TYR A 235 -17.64 -27.79 16.46
N PHE A 236 -16.60 -28.46 15.96
CA PHE A 236 -16.47 -28.79 14.54
C PHE A 236 -16.25 -30.29 14.35
N PRO A 237 -17.04 -30.97 13.50
CA PRO A 237 -16.77 -32.35 13.11
C PRO A 237 -15.37 -32.49 12.50
N VAL A 238 -14.74 -33.65 12.67
CA VAL A 238 -13.39 -33.93 12.15
C VAL A 238 -13.35 -33.83 10.62
N ASP A 239 -14.43 -34.25 9.96
CA ASP A 239 -14.62 -34.20 8.50
C ASP A 239 -15.13 -32.83 8.00
N GLU A 240 -15.51 -31.94 8.91
CA GLU A 240 -16.00 -30.60 8.60
C GLU A 240 -15.33 -29.53 9.48
N PRO A 241 -14.01 -29.30 9.30
CA PRO A 241 -13.30 -28.26 10.02
C PRO A 241 -13.78 -26.86 9.57
N PRO A 242 -13.43 -25.79 10.32
CA PRO A 242 -14.00 -24.47 10.09
C PRO A 242 -13.83 -23.93 8.66
N GLN A 243 -12.77 -24.30 7.93
CA GLN A 243 -12.61 -23.86 6.53
C GLN A 243 -13.69 -24.43 5.61
N ILE A 244 -13.98 -25.72 5.76
CA ILE A 244 -14.97 -26.42 4.93
C ILE A 244 -16.37 -25.91 5.25
N MET A 245 -16.68 -25.75 6.53
CA MET A 245 -17.95 -25.16 6.98
C MET A 245 -18.14 -23.73 6.44
N LEU A 246 -17.09 -22.90 6.50
CA LEU A 246 -17.12 -21.55 5.93
C LEU A 246 -17.36 -21.58 4.41
N SER A 247 -16.69 -22.46 3.67
CA SER A 247 -16.90 -22.61 2.23
C SER A 247 -18.34 -22.97 1.89
N LYS A 248 -18.97 -23.90 2.63
CA LYS A 248 -20.38 -24.24 2.46
C LYS A 248 -21.29 -23.04 2.72
N ILE A 249 -21.10 -22.33 3.83
CA ILE A 249 -21.87 -21.12 4.16
C ILE A 249 -21.79 -20.10 3.02
N LEU A 250 -20.58 -19.85 2.50
CA LEU A 250 -20.37 -18.88 1.43
C LEU A 250 -21.05 -19.30 0.11
N ILE A 251 -21.04 -20.59 -0.23
CA ILE A 251 -21.74 -21.13 -1.41
C ILE A 251 -23.24 -20.94 -1.24
N GLU A 252 -23.80 -21.36 -0.10
CA GLU A 252 -25.24 -21.24 0.14
C GLU A 252 -25.72 -19.76 0.13
N LEU A 253 -24.89 -18.83 0.62
CA LEU A 253 -25.14 -17.39 0.53
C LEU A 253 -25.16 -16.91 -0.93
N SER A 254 -24.21 -17.36 -1.75
CA SER A 254 -24.12 -16.98 -3.17
C SER A 254 -25.29 -17.50 -4.00
N GLU A 255 -25.85 -18.65 -3.63
CA GLU A 255 -26.99 -19.28 -4.30
C GLU A 255 -28.35 -18.76 -3.80
N ASN A 256 -28.37 -17.80 -2.86
CA ASN A 256 -29.58 -17.34 -2.13
C ASN A 256 -30.36 -18.49 -1.46
N ASN A 257 -29.68 -19.59 -1.15
CA ASN A 257 -30.31 -20.86 -0.81
C ASN A 257 -30.45 -21.09 0.71
N GLN A 258 -30.27 -20.05 1.54
CA GLN A 258 -30.06 -20.23 2.98
C GLN A 258 -31.28 -20.13 3.90
N ARG A 259 -31.26 -21.04 4.90
CA ARG A 259 -32.11 -21.11 6.11
C ARG A 259 -31.89 -19.96 7.11
N CYS A 260 -30.66 -19.46 7.26
CA CYS A 260 -30.30 -18.49 8.30
C CYS A 260 -30.55 -17.03 7.91
N VAL A 261 -30.22 -16.70 6.66
CA VAL A 261 -30.26 -15.32 6.15
C VAL A 261 -31.65 -14.92 5.65
N ASN A 262 -32.39 -15.82 5.00
CA ASN A 262 -33.69 -15.50 4.40
C ASN A 262 -34.79 -15.14 5.44
N ASN A 263 -34.67 -15.58 6.70
CA ASN A 263 -35.68 -15.30 7.74
C ASN A 263 -35.33 -14.14 8.70
N TYR A 264 -34.05 -13.86 8.95
CA TYR A 264 -33.65 -12.91 10.01
C TYR A 264 -32.66 -11.82 9.58
N PHE A 265 -31.83 -12.08 8.56
CA PHE A 265 -30.84 -11.13 8.04
C PHE A 265 -31.25 -10.48 6.73
N SER A 266 -32.45 -10.74 6.22
CA SER A 266 -33.02 -10.07 5.04
C SER A 266 -32.97 -8.54 5.16
N GLN A 267 -33.19 -7.99 6.37
CA GLN A 267 -33.05 -6.56 6.67
C GLN A 267 -31.61 -6.03 6.62
N TYR A 268 -30.59 -6.89 6.79
CA TYR A 268 -29.17 -6.52 6.71
C TYR A 268 -28.56 -6.81 5.35
N HIS A 269 -29.30 -7.50 4.47
CA HIS A 269 -28.82 -7.99 3.18
C HIS A 269 -27.42 -8.62 3.31
N LEU A 270 -27.25 -9.56 4.24
CA LEU A 270 -25.97 -10.24 4.43
C LEU A 270 -25.68 -11.09 3.19
N THR A 271 -24.74 -10.65 2.37
CA THR A 271 -24.27 -11.35 1.18
C THR A 271 -22.96 -12.09 1.48
N ASP A 272 -22.57 -13.00 0.59
CA ASP A 272 -21.25 -13.63 0.64
C ASP A 272 -20.14 -12.57 0.61
N GLU A 273 -20.28 -11.53 -0.20
CA GLU A 273 -19.35 -10.39 -0.28
C GLU A 273 -19.20 -9.67 1.06
N LYS A 274 -20.30 -9.34 1.73
CA LYS A 274 -20.26 -8.67 3.04
C LYS A 274 -19.62 -9.56 4.10
N LEU A 275 -19.92 -10.86 4.09
CA LEU A 275 -19.33 -11.80 5.04
C LEU A 275 -17.82 -11.98 4.79
N ARG A 276 -17.41 -12.10 3.53
CA ARG A 276 -15.98 -12.11 3.13
C ARG A 276 -15.27 -10.83 3.57
N SER A 277 -15.89 -9.67 3.37
CA SER A 277 -15.36 -8.37 3.79
C SER A 277 -15.21 -8.28 5.31
N LEU A 278 -16.20 -8.74 6.07
CA LEU A 278 -16.15 -8.82 7.54
C LEU A 278 -14.96 -9.67 8.00
N PHE A 279 -14.86 -10.93 7.54
CA PHE A 279 -13.77 -11.81 7.95
C PHE A 279 -12.41 -11.33 7.47
N ARG A 280 -12.32 -10.70 6.29
CA ARG A 280 -11.09 -10.05 5.83
C ARG A 280 -10.65 -8.98 6.83
N ASN A 281 -11.55 -8.08 7.24
CA ASN A 281 -11.22 -7.00 8.17
C ASN A 281 -10.79 -7.54 9.54
N MET A 282 -11.45 -8.59 10.04
CA MET A 282 -11.07 -9.25 11.29
C MET A 282 -9.70 -9.93 11.18
N MET A 283 -9.40 -10.57 10.05
CA MET A 283 -8.09 -11.18 9.78
C MET A 283 -6.98 -10.13 9.65
N SER A 284 -7.25 -8.99 9.03
CA SER A 284 -6.27 -7.92 8.79
C SER A 284 -6.13 -6.94 9.95
N SER A 285 -7.00 -6.99 10.96
CA SER A 285 -6.94 -6.11 12.14
C SER A 285 -5.58 -6.24 12.83
N SER A 286 -4.82 -5.14 12.87
CA SER A 286 -3.52 -5.03 13.55
C SER A 286 -3.66 -4.58 15.01
N THR A 287 -4.82 -4.00 15.36
CA THR A 287 -5.10 -3.41 16.68
C THR A 287 -5.85 -4.36 17.62
N SER A 288 -6.56 -5.37 17.09
CA SER A 288 -7.28 -6.37 17.88
C SER A 288 -7.06 -7.78 17.33
N TYR A 289 -6.03 -8.46 17.85
CA TYR A 289 -5.81 -9.88 17.55
C TYR A 289 -6.96 -10.77 18.03
N TYR A 290 -7.75 -10.29 19.01
CA TYR A 290 -8.94 -10.96 19.52
C TYR A 290 -10.03 -11.13 18.47
N ASP A 291 -10.14 -10.22 17.49
CA ASP A 291 -11.12 -10.31 16.42
C ASP A 291 -10.93 -11.60 15.62
N ARG A 292 -9.69 -12.06 15.44
CA ARG A 292 -9.37 -13.30 14.73
C ARG A 292 -9.90 -14.51 15.49
N THR A 293 -9.77 -14.50 16.82
CA THR A 293 -10.15 -15.65 17.67
C THR A 293 -11.64 -15.92 17.69
N VAL A 294 -12.48 -14.93 17.37
CA VAL A 294 -13.94 -15.12 17.32
C VAL A 294 -14.44 -15.64 15.96
N ILE A 295 -13.60 -15.65 14.91
CA ILE A 295 -14.00 -16.10 13.57
C ILE A 295 -14.59 -17.53 13.57
N PRO A 296 -13.95 -18.55 14.19
CA PRO A 296 -14.53 -19.89 14.24
C PRO A 296 -15.89 -19.92 14.94
N ALA A 297 -16.06 -19.16 16.04
CA ALA A 297 -17.34 -19.11 16.73
C ALA A 297 -18.46 -18.53 15.85
N VAL A 298 -18.16 -17.51 15.04
CA VAL A 298 -19.11 -16.94 14.08
C VAL A 298 -19.46 -17.97 12.99
N ILE A 299 -18.48 -18.68 12.45
CA ILE A 299 -18.70 -19.76 11.46
C ILE A 299 -19.63 -20.84 12.03
N PHE A 300 -19.32 -21.34 13.23
CA PHE A 300 -20.12 -22.36 13.89
C PHE A 300 -21.58 -21.92 14.08
N ARG A 301 -21.80 -20.69 14.56
CA ARG A 301 -23.14 -20.15 14.79
C ARG A 301 -23.92 -19.92 13.50
N LEU A 302 -23.24 -19.48 12.44
CA LEU A 302 -23.85 -19.35 11.11
C LEU A 302 -24.34 -20.70 10.57
N ASN A 303 -23.57 -21.77 10.80
CA ASN A 303 -23.96 -23.13 10.39
C ASN A 303 -25.08 -23.71 11.27
N ARG A 304 -24.99 -23.57 12.59
CA ARG A 304 -25.99 -24.11 13.54
C ARG A 304 -27.34 -23.41 13.42
N CYS A 305 -27.32 -22.09 13.24
CA CYS A 305 -28.45 -21.22 12.96
C CYS A 305 -29.74 -21.51 13.76
N ASN A 306 -29.66 -21.50 15.09
CA ASN A 306 -30.85 -21.47 15.93
C ASN A 306 -31.24 -20.02 16.32
N GLN A 307 -32.35 -19.83 17.03
CA GLN A 307 -32.81 -18.49 17.41
C GLN A 307 -31.81 -17.72 18.29
N GLU A 308 -31.10 -18.40 19.19
CA GLU A 308 -30.08 -17.76 20.03
C GLU A 308 -28.88 -17.29 19.21
N ASP A 309 -28.45 -18.11 18.23
CA ASP A 309 -27.38 -17.75 17.31
C ASP A 309 -27.73 -16.53 16.49
N VAL A 310 -28.97 -16.46 16.00
CA VAL A 310 -29.46 -15.29 15.27
C VAL A 310 -29.35 -14.03 16.12
N THR A 311 -29.75 -14.05 17.39
CA THR A 311 -29.64 -12.90 18.28
C THR A 311 -28.17 -12.47 18.48
N VAL A 312 -27.28 -13.43 18.73
CA VAL A 312 -25.85 -13.16 18.94
C VAL A 312 -25.19 -12.64 17.67
N LEU A 313 -25.44 -13.28 16.53
CA LEU A 313 -24.89 -12.90 15.23
C LEU A 313 -25.38 -11.53 14.80
N LYS A 314 -26.65 -11.19 15.08
CA LYS A 314 -27.19 -9.86 14.85
C LYS A 314 -26.41 -8.81 15.62
N PHE A 315 -26.27 -8.98 16.93
CA PHE A 315 -25.52 -8.05 17.77
C PHE A 315 -24.05 -7.94 17.31
N PHE A 316 -23.40 -9.07 17.01
CA PHE A 316 -22.02 -9.10 16.54
C PHE A 316 -21.85 -8.35 15.21
N ILE A 317 -22.72 -8.61 14.23
CA ILE A 317 -22.71 -7.93 12.95
C ILE A 317 -23.01 -6.43 13.12
N GLU A 318 -23.98 -6.04 13.95
CA GLU A 318 -24.30 -4.64 14.20
C GLU A 318 -23.17 -3.88 14.92
N THR A 319 -22.42 -4.53 15.78
CA THR A 319 -21.31 -3.90 16.51
C THR A 319 -20.02 -3.89 15.70
N THR A 320 -19.81 -4.89 14.83
CA THR A 320 -18.56 -5.05 14.06
C THR A 320 -18.66 -4.44 12.66
N ILE A 321 -19.80 -4.59 11.98
CA ILE A 321 -20.11 -3.94 10.68
C ILE A 321 -20.74 -2.56 10.88
N GLY A 322 -21.35 -2.31 12.05
CA GLY A 322 -22.25 -1.19 12.39
C GLY A 322 -22.27 -0.03 11.44
N THR A 323 -23.36 0.08 10.65
CA THR A 323 -23.86 1.22 9.83
C THR A 323 -22.87 2.32 9.42
N LYS A 324 -21.60 1.98 9.20
CA LYS A 324 -20.67 2.79 8.45
C LYS A 324 -20.84 2.34 7.02
N GLY A 325 -21.96 2.80 6.43
CA GLY A 325 -21.87 3.20 5.03
C GLY A 325 -20.66 4.10 4.98
N ASN A 326 -19.58 3.59 4.38
CA ASN A 326 -18.33 4.33 4.27
C ASN A 326 -18.56 5.43 3.24
N THR A 327 -19.29 6.46 3.64
CA THR A 327 -19.32 7.76 3.02
C THR A 327 -18.41 8.67 3.84
N ASP A 328 -17.17 8.25 4.07
CA ASP A 328 -16.09 9.21 4.31
C ASP A 328 -15.66 9.80 2.97
N THR A 329 -16.62 10.43 2.30
CA THR A 329 -16.40 11.40 1.23
C THR A 329 -16.67 12.77 1.82
N ASN A 330 -15.93 13.17 2.85
CA ASN A 330 -15.85 14.55 3.31
C ASN A 330 -14.71 14.72 4.33
N SER A 331 -13.49 14.85 3.81
CA SER A 331 -12.45 15.64 4.48
C SER A 331 -11.76 16.49 3.42
N SER A 332 -12.22 17.73 3.30
CA SER A 332 -11.51 18.80 2.62
C SER A 332 -10.21 19.09 3.36
N THR A 333 -9.11 18.46 2.93
CA THR A 333 -7.71 18.87 3.17
C THR A 333 -6.78 17.95 2.36
N ILE A 334 -6.33 18.43 1.17
CA ILE A 334 -5.46 17.72 0.20
C ILE A 334 -5.93 16.27 -0.10
N PRO A 335 -6.83 16.08 -1.09
CA PRO A 335 -7.42 14.78 -1.45
C PRO A 335 -6.45 13.63 -1.82
N SER A 336 -5.14 13.86 -1.82
CA SER A 336 -4.10 12.93 -2.30
C SER A 336 -2.85 12.85 -1.42
N LEU A 337 -2.85 13.45 -0.21
CA LEU A 337 -1.62 13.51 0.60
C LEU A 337 -1.14 12.11 0.99
N PHE A 338 -2.04 11.24 1.43
CA PHE A 338 -1.68 9.92 1.97
C PHE A 338 -1.82 8.78 0.96
N GLY A 339 -2.77 8.89 0.02
CA GLY A 339 -3.15 7.80 -0.88
C GLY A 339 -3.59 8.29 -2.26
N SER A 340 -3.36 7.48 -3.29
CA SER A 340 -3.86 7.67 -4.65
C SER A 340 -4.29 6.34 -5.24
N ALA A 341 -5.61 6.19 -5.38
CA ALA A 341 -6.19 5.04 -6.09
C ALA A 341 -5.76 5.05 -7.56
N VAL A 342 -5.73 6.22 -8.20
CA VAL A 342 -5.36 6.36 -9.61
C VAL A 342 -3.93 5.87 -9.85
N LEU A 343 -2.96 6.33 -9.04
CA LEU A 343 -1.57 5.86 -9.12
C LEU A 343 -1.46 4.37 -8.80
N GLY A 344 -2.14 3.91 -7.73
CA GLY A 344 -2.13 2.51 -7.32
C GLY A 344 -2.60 1.58 -8.44
N TYR A 345 -3.75 1.88 -9.06
CA TYR A 345 -4.27 1.10 -10.19
C TYR A 345 -3.42 1.24 -11.45
N ASN A 346 -2.86 2.42 -11.74
CA ASN A 346 -1.95 2.60 -12.87
C ASN A 346 -0.74 1.64 -12.75
N ILE A 347 -0.09 1.61 -11.58
CA ILE A 347 1.05 0.72 -11.31
C ILE A 347 0.60 -0.75 -11.32
N ILE A 348 -0.52 -1.07 -10.67
CA ILE A 348 -1.00 -2.45 -10.60
C ILE A 348 -1.25 -2.99 -12.01
N GLN A 349 -1.98 -2.25 -12.86
CA GLN A 349 -2.32 -2.70 -14.21
C GLN A 349 -1.11 -2.79 -15.13
N SER A 350 -0.14 -1.88 -14.98
CA SER A 350 1.04 -1.84 -15.85
C SER A 350 2.16 -2.78 -15.41
N GLU A 351 2.31 -3.05 -14.11
CA GLU A 351 3.51 -3.70 -13.56
C GLU A 351 3.23 -4.92 -12.67
N LEU A 352 2.00 -5.10 -12.16
CA LEU A 352 1.69 -6.14 -11.15
C LEU A 352 0.50 -7.06 -11.52
N TRP A 353 -0.27 -6.79 -12.57
CA TRP A 353 -1.55 -7.47 -12.81
C TRP A 353 -1.41 -8.92 -13.27
N LEU A 354 -0.42 -9.20 -14.14
CA LEU A 354 -0.16 -10.53 -14.68
C LEU A 354 1.21 -10.99 -14.17
N GLY A 355 1.21 -11.99 -13.29
CA GLY A 355 2.43 -12.73 -12.97
C GLY A 355 2.94 -13.45 -14.23
N LYS A 356 4.24 -13.67 -14.32
CA LYS A 356 4.89 -14.34 -15.47
C LYS A 356 4.67 -15.86 -15.50
N ASP A 357 3.43 -16.32 -15.40
CA ASP A 357 3.08 -17.72 -15.65
C ASP A 357 1.68 -17.81 -16.28
N GLU A 358 1.70 -17.77 -17.61
CA GLU A 358 0.89 -18.59 -18.52
C GLU A 358 1.64 -18.58 -19.88
N ASP A 359 2.53 -19.55 -20.09
CA ASP A 359 3.09 -20.03 -21.37
C ASP A 359 4.11 -19.21 -22.21
N ALA A 360 4.72 -18.11 -21.74
CA ALA A 360 5.71 -17.40 -22.58
C ALA A 360 6.91 -16.79 -21.83
N VAL A 361 7.94 -17.59 -21.57
CA VAL A 361 9.31 -17.07 -21.54
C VAL A 361 9.74 -16.84 -22.98
N ASN A 362 9.45 -15.67 -23.54
CA ASN A 362 10.17 -15.18 -24.70
C ASN A 362 11.24 -14.18 -24.23
N GLU A 363 12.49 -14.48 -24.57
CA GLU A 363 13.71 -13.70 -24.31
C GLU A 363 13.56 -12.21 -24.69
N ALA A 364 12.64 -11.91 -25.62
CA ALA A 364 12.28 -10.56 -26.05
C ALA A 364 11.74 -9.64 -24.94
N THR A 365 10.99 -10.15 -23.95
CA THR A 365 10.42 -9.31 -22.87
C THR A 365 11.45 -8.99 -21.78
N ILE A 366 12.44 -9.88 -21.58
CA ILE A 366 13.59 -9.62 -20.71
C ILE A 366 14.47 -8.51 -21.31
N LEU A 367 14.62 -8.49 -22.64
CA LEU A 367 15.34 -7.43 -23.34
C LEU A 367 14.60 -6.08 -23.30
N ALA A 368 13.27 -6.07 -23.31
CA ALA A 368 12.48 -4.83 -23.17
C ALA A 368 12.66 -4.14 -21.80
N TRP A 369 12.76 -4.91 -20.71
CA TRP A 369 13.08 -4.40 -19.37
C TRP A 369 14.55 -3.96 -19.18
N HIS A 370 15.46 -4.40 -20.05
CA HIS A 370 16.88 -4.00 -20.06
C HIS A 370 17.19 -2.85 -21.04
N ALA A 371 16.29 -2.56 -21.99
CA ALA A 371 16.51 -1.63 -23.09
C ALA A 371 15.64 -0.35 -23.01
N SER A 372 14.67 -0.29 -22.10
CA SER A 372 13.98 0.95 -21.69
C SER A 372 14.54 1.46 -20.36
#